data_AF-A0A1G2SZG4-F1
#
_entry.id   AF-A0A1G2SZG4-F1
#
_cell.length_a   1.000
_cell.length_b   1.000
_cell.length_c   1.000
_cell.angle_alpha   90.00
_cell.angle_beta   90.00
_cell.angle_gamma   90.00
#
_symmetry.space_group_name_H-M   'P 1'
#
loop_
_entity.id
_entity.type
_entity.pdbx_description
1 polymer ?
#
loop_
_entity_poly.entity_id
_entity_poly.type
_entity_poly.pdbx_seq_one_letter_code
_entity_poly.pdbx_strand_id
1 'polypeptide(L)'
;MYFIITLIIGFLLGYFVASKKQEVGFISKQQEEKKRNKQAIFELLETNHPLTNNDVEAMLGISDATATRYFDELEKEGKVRQVGKTGRYVSYERV
;
A
#
# COMPACT_ATOMS: atom_id res chain seq x y z
N MET A 1 24.63 -20.06 -40.21
CA MET A 1 23.54 -20.64 -39.39
C MET A 1 23.72 -20.36 -37.89
N TYR A 2 24.88 -20.65 -37.29
CA TYR A 2 25.14 -20.43 -35.85
C TYR A 2 25.06 -18.97 -35.36
N PHE A 3 25.50 -17.98 -36.16
CA PHE A 3 25.42 -16.56 -35.79
C PHE A 3 24.00 -16.03 -35.62
N ILE A 4 23.02 -16.62 -36.30
CA ILE A 4 21.61 -16.22 -36.19
C ILE A 4 21.03 -16.75 -34.88
N ILE A 5 21.42 -17.95 -34.48
CA ILE A 5 20.97 -18.61 -33.24
C ILE A 5 21.48 -17.85 -32.00
N THR A 6 22.74 -17.41 -32.00
CA THR A 6 23.31 -16.63 -30.88
C THR A 6 22.64 -15.26 -30.72
N LEU A 7 22.26 -14.61 -31.83
CA LEU A 7 21.54 -13.34 -31.82
C LEU A 7 20.11 -13.48 -31.26
N ILE A 8 19.40 -14.56 -31.64
CA ILE A 8 18.05 -14.85 -31.16
C ILE A 8 18.06 -15.17 -29.65
N ILE A 9 19.03 -15.98 -29.19
CA ILE A 9 19.17 -16.31 -27.77
C ILE A 9 19.51 -15.07 -26.95
N GLY A 10 20.41 -14.22 -27.43
CA GLY A 10 20.74 -12.95 -26.78
C GLY A 10 19.54 -12.00 -26.70
N PHE A 11 18.73 -11.92 -27.76
CA PHE A 11 17.51 -11.12 -27.78
C PHE A 11 16.44 -11.66 -26.83
N LEU A 12 16.21 -12.97 -26.78
CA LEU A 12 15.26 -13.61 -25.86
C LEU A 12 15.68 -13.44 -24.39
N LEU A 13 16.98 -13.61 -24.08
CA LEU A 13 17.51 -13.37 -22.73
C LEU A 13 17.39 -11.89 -22.34
N GLY A 14 17.70 -10.98 -23.26
CA GLY A 14 17.56 -9.54 -23.03
C GLY A 14 16.11 -9.12 -22.75
N TYR A 15 15.17 -9.64 -23.54
CA TYR A 15 13.73 -9.39 -23.36
C TYR A 15 13.22 -9.94 -22.02
N PHE A 16 13.67 -11.13 -21.61
CA PHE A 16 13.28 -11.75 -20.35
C PHE A 16 13.82 -11.01 -19.11
N VAL A 17 15.03 -10.46 -19.19
CA VAL A 17 15.60 -9.67 -18.08
C VAL A 17 14.91 -8.30 -17.95
N ALA A 18 14.57 -7.67 -19.07
CA ALA A 18 13.89 -6.37 -19.08
C ALA A 18 12.48 -6.44 -18.47
N SER A 19 11.71 -7.50 -18.76
CA SER A 19 10.34 -7.67 -18.24
C SER A 19 10.29 -7.86 -16.73
N LYS A 20 11.22 -8.62 -16.13
CA LYS A 20 11.30 -8.78 -14.66
C LYS A 20 11.62 -7.48 -13.91
N LYS A 21 12.44 -6.60 -14.49
CA LYS A 21 12.87 -5.36 -13.82
C LYS A 21 11.71 -4.39 -13.60
N GLN A 22 10.73 -4.36 -14.51
CA GLN A 22 9.55 -3.50 -14.41
C GLN A 22 8.58 -3.97 -13.31
N GLU A 23 8.36 -5.28 -13.20
CA GLU A 23 7.49 -5.87 -12.18
C GLU A 23 8.02 -5.62 -10.76
N VAL A 24 9.33 -5.84 -10.55
CA VAL A 24 9.98 -5.61 -9.25
C VAL A 24 9.87 -4.14 -8.81
N GLY A 25 10.06 -3.19 -9.74
CA GLY A 25 9.94 -1.76 -9.44
C GLY A 25 8.52 -1.30 -9.12
N PHE A 26 7.50 -1.94 -9.70
CA PHE A 26 6.10 -1.63 -9.41
C PHE A 26 5.67 -2.17 -8.03
N ILE A 27 6.09 -3.39 -7.70
CA ILE A 27 5.83 -3.99 -6.38
C ILE A 27 6.51 -3.15 -5.28
N SER A 28 7.76 -2.73 -5.46
CA SER A 28 8.46 -1.92 -4.46
C SER A 28 7.77 -0.58 -4.23
N LYS A 29 7.32 0.11 -5.29
CA LYS A 29 6.56 1.36 -5.18
C LYS A 29 5.26 1.20 -4.40
N GLN A 30 4.48 0.16 -4.69
CA GLN A 30 3.23 -0.08 -3.96
C GLN A 30 3.46 -0.34 -2.46
N GLN A 31 4.53 -1.07 -2.12
CA GLN A 31 4.87 -1.33 -0.72
C GLN A 31 5.32 -0.04 0.00
N GLU A 32 6.08 0.81 -0.68
CA GLU A 32 6.50 2.11 -0.14
C GLU A 32 5.30 3.05 0.07
N GLU A 33 4.40 3.19 -0.90
CA GLU A 33 3.19 4.00 -0.76
C GLU A 33 2.29 3.50 0.36
N LYS A 34 2.10 2.19 0.45
CA LYS A 34 1.38 1.56 1.55
C LYS A 34 1.99 1.90 2.90
N LYS A 35 3.32 1.75 3.03
CA LYS A 35 4.03 2.05 4.28
C LYS A 35 3.89 3.52 4.65
N ARG A 36 4.04 4.43 3.67
CA ARG A 36 3.88 5.87 3.84
C ARG A 36 2.47 6.23 4.28
N ASN A 37 1.45 5.68 3.65
CA ASN A 37 0.05 5.96 4.01
C ASN A 37 -0.28 5.44 5.41
N LYS A 38 0.15 4.23 5.78
CA LYS A 38 -0.03 3.72 7.15
C LYS A 38 0.67 4.60 8.19
N GLN A 39 1.87 5.08 7.89
CA GLN A 39 2.58 5.99 8.77
C GLN A 39 1.85 7.33 8.91
N ALA A 40 1.38 7.90 7.81
CA ALA A 40 0.60 9.14 7.84
C ALA A 40 -0.70 8.99 8.65
N ILE A 41 -1.42 7.88 8.51
CA ILE A 41 -2.61 7.58 9.35
C ILE A 41 -2.24 7.57 10.84
N PHE A 42 -1.10 6.95 11.18
CA PHE A 42 -0.63 6.87 12.56
C PHE A 42 -0.24 8.24 13.13
N GLU A 43 0.44 9.08 12.35
CA GLU A 43 0.79 10.47 12.71
C GLU A 43 -0.46 11.37 12.82
N LEU A 44 -1.44 11.18 11.93
CA LEU A 44 -2.72 11.88 11.99
C LEU A 44 -3.49 11.52 13.26
N LEU A 45 -3.46 10.24 13.66
CA LEU A 45 -4.01 9.79 14.93
C LEU A 45 -3.31 10.49 16.11
N GLU A 46 -1.98 10.60 16.13
CA GLU A 46 -1.28 11.33 17.20
C GLU A 46 -1.76 12.78 17.39
N THR A 47 -2.15 13.42 16.29
CA THR A 47 -2.53 14.84 16.29
C THR A 47 -4.04 15.03 16.46
N ASN A 48 -4.85 14.13 15.91
CA ASN A 48 -6.31 14.20 15.84
C ASN A 48 -6.92 12.87 16.29
N HIS A 49 -7.70 12.90 17.38
CA HIS A 49 -8.42 11.74 17.87
C HIS A 49 -9.90 12.06 18.08
N PRO A 50 -10.83 11.13 17.71
CA PRO A 50 -10.68 9.91 16.90
C PRO A 50 -10.83 10.16 15.38
N LEU A 51 -10.30 9.27 14.52
CA LEU A 51 -10.40 9.38 13.05
C LEU A 51 -11.38 8.37 12.44
N THR A 52 -12.09 8.78 11.38
CA THR A 52 -12.90 7.87 10.55
C THR A 52 -12.19 7.54 9.23
N ASN A 53 -12.67 6.53 8.51
CA ASN A 53 -12.17 6.23 7.17
C ASN A 53 -12.32 7.42 6.21
N ASN A 54 -13.43 8.16 6.32
CA ASN A 54 -13.70 9.33 5.48
C ASN A 54 -12.67 10.44 5.71
N ASP A 55 -12.22 10.63 6.96
CA ASP A 55 -11.17 11.60 7.29
C ASP A 55 -9.86 11.22 6.60
N VAL A 56 -9.50 9.94 6.64
CA VAL A 56 -8.30 9.43 5.98
C VAL A 56 -8.41 9.52 4.46
N GLU A 57 -9.57 9.25 3.89
CA GLU A 57 -9.83 9.44 2.45
C GLU A 57 -9.60 10.89 2.04
N ALA A 58 -10.17 11.84 2.78
CA ALA A 58 -10.01 13.27 2.51
C ALA A 58 -8.56 13.75 2.70
N MET A 59 -7.85 13.27 3.73
CA MET A 59 -6.51 13.72 4.08
C MET A 59 -5.41 13.10 3.19
N LEU A 60 -5.55 11.83 2.82
CA LEU A 60 -4.53 11.09 2.07
C LEU A 60 -4.89 10.88 0.59
N GLY A 61 -6.12 11.23 0.17
CA GLY A 61 -6.57 11.05 -1.20
C GLY A 61 -6.67 9.58 -1.62
N ILE A 62 -6.93 8.68 -0.66
CA ILE A 62 -7.08 7.24 -0.88
C ILE A 62 -8.53 6.84 -0.75
N SER A 63 -8.98 5.81 -1.45
CA SER A 63 -10.36 5.30 -1.30
C SER A 63 -10.68 4.83 0.12
N ASP A 64 -11.93 4.98 0.55
CA ASP A 64 -12.47 4.45 1.82
C ASP A 64 -12.10 2.97 2.07
N ALA A 65 -12.22 2.12 1.04
CA ALA A 65 -11.83 0.71 1.14
C ALA A 65 -10.32 0.51 1.41
N THR A 66 -9.48 1.40 0.87
CA THR A 66 -8.03 1.38 1.14
C THR A 66 -7.72 1.87 2.55
N ALA A 67 -8.41 2.91 3.02
CA ALA A 67 -8.31 3.40 4.40
C ALA A 67 -8.70 2.29 5.39
N THR A 68 -9.83 1.62 5.17
CA THR A 68 -10.29 0.48 5.98
C THR A 68 -9.21 -0.60 6.08
N ARG A 69 -8.66 -1.03 4.94
CA ARG A 69 -7.61 -2.06 4.93
C ARG A 69 -6.36 -1.64 5.72
N TYR A 70 -5.99 -0.37 5.67
CA TYR A 70 -4.83 0.12 6.41
C TYR A 70 -5.11 0.20 7.91
N PHE A 71 -6.30 0.61 8.32
CA PHE A 71 -6.71 0.53 9.72
C PHE A 71 -6.76 -0.91 10.24
N ASP A 72 -7.31 -1.85 9.47
CA ASP A 72 -7.31 -3.28 9.82
C ASP A 72 -5.90 -3.83 10.02
N GLU A 73 -4.94 -3.41 9.19
CA GLU A 73 -3.54 -3.78 9.35
C GLU A 73 -2.91 -3.15 10.59
N LEU A 74 -3.16 -1.87 10.83
CA LEU A 74 -2.65 -1.17 12.02
C LEU A 74 -3.25 -1.76 13.31
N GLU A 75 -4.50 -2.21 13.28
CA GLU A 75 -5.17 -2.89 14.39
C GLU A 75 -4.56 -4.27 14.63
N LYS A 76 -4.31 -5.04 13.57
CA LYS A 76 -3.56 -6.31 13.66
C LYS A 76 -2.13 -6.13 14.16
N GLU A 77 -1.50 -5.01 13.85
CA GLU A 77 -0.19 -4.60 14.37
C GLU A 77 -0.26 -4.10 15.83
N GLY A 78 -1.47 -3.93 16.41
CA GLY A 78 -1.69 -3.47 17.79
C GLY A 78 -1.45 -1.97 18.00
N LYS A 79 -1.47 -1.17 16.93
CA LYS A 79 -1.22 0.28 16.97
C LYS A 79 -2.47 1.12 17.16
N VAL A 80 -3.60 0.61 16.69
CA VAL A 80 -4.90 1.28 16.74
C VAL A 80 -5.97 0.29 17.16
N ARG A 81 -7.12 0.81 17.58
CA ARG A 81 -8.31 0.03 17.94
C ARG A 81 -9.53 0.65 17.29
N GLN A 82 -10.39 -0.20 16.75
CA GLN A 82 -11.71 0.20 16.28
C GLN A 82 -12.61 0.60 17.46
N VAL A 83 -13.23 1.77 17.35
CA VAL A 83 -14.26 2.28 18.24
C VAL A 83 -15.57 2.35 17.46
N GLY A 84 -16.59 1.65 17.96
CA GLY A 84 -17.82 1.39 17.21
C GLY A 84 -17.81 0.00 16.57
N LYS A 85 -18.99 -0.54 16.28
CA LYS A 85 -19.15 -1.92 15.80
C LYS A 85 -19.23 -2.02 14.28
N THR A 86 -20.06 -1.18 13.64
CA THR A 86 -20.30 -1.24 12.20
C THR A 86 -20.76 0.10 11.63
N GLY A 87 -20.52 0.30 10.34
CA GLY A 87 -21.06 1.41 9.56
C GLY A 87 -20.38 2.76 9.80
N ARG A 88 -21.09 3.84 9.46
CA ARG A 88 -20.58 5.23 9.47
C ARG A 88 -20.14 5.77 10.83
N TYR A 89 -20.40 5.04 11.91
CA TYR A 89 -20.05 5.42 13.28
C TYR A 89 -18.78 4.72 13.76
N VAL A 90 -18.07 4.04 12.86
CA VAL A 90 -16.78 3.45 13.13
C VAL A 90 -15.71 4.54 13.07
N SER A 91 -14.97 4.67 14.15
CA SER A 91 -13.76 5.47 14.23
C SER A 91 -12.61 4.62 14.76
N TYR A 92 -11.39 5.09 14.60
CA TYR A 92 -10.19 4.43 15.08
C TYR A 92 -9.45 5.36 16.04
N GLU A 93 -8.95 4.78 17.11
CA GLU A 93 -8.16 5.44 18.14
C GLU A 93 -6.82 4.72 18.29
N ARG A 94 -5.80 5.45 18.75
CA ARG A 94 -4.52 4.84 19.07
C ARG A 94 -4.62 4.01 20.35
N VAL A 95 -3.85 2.91 20.39
CA VAL A 95 -3.65 2.07 21.58
C VAL A 95 -2.31 2.39 22.24
#